data_AF-A0A7K3PNT4-F1
#
_entry.id   AF-A0A7K3PNT4-F1
#
_cell.length_a   1.000
_cell.length_b   1.000
_cell.length_c   1.000
_cell.angle_alpha   90.00
_cell.angle_beta   90.00
_cell.angle_gamma   90.00
#
_symmetry.space_group_name_H-M   'P 1'
#
loop_
_entity.id
_entity.type
_entity.pdbx_description
1 polymer ?
#
loop_
_entity_poly.entity_id
_entity_poly.type
_entity_poly.pdbx_seq_one_letter_code
_entity_poly.pdbx_strand_id
1 'polypeptide(L)'
;PGLRDRLLWHEVRTPAEVAADTGVPDGAIPAPALAGAAGRLLHAANGTRTEGLFTVGGWSHPGGGLPHAGMSGALVAGLVVEGPEFRGSQ
;
A
#
# COMPACT_ATOMS: atom_id res chain seq x y z
N PRO A 1 -2.15 -12.56 -32.72
CA PRO A 1 -2.04 -11.72 -33.94
C PRO A 1 -3.39 -11.02 -34.21
N GLY A 2 -3.41 -9.80 -34.76
CA GLY A 2 -4.65 -9.07 -35.08
C GLY A 2 -5.29 -8.26 -33.93
N LEU A 3 -4.55 -7.95 -32.86
CA LEU A 3 -5.07 -7.14 -31.75
C LEU A 3 -5.47 -5.72 -32.21
N ARG A 4 -4.69 -5.12 -33.12
CA ARG A 4 -4.94 -3.77 -33.65
C ARG A 4 -6.28 -3.67 -34.38
N ASP A 5 -6.60 -4.63 -35.25
CA ASP A 5 -7.82 -4.63 -36.05
C ASP A 5 -9.10 -4.90 -35.23
N ARG A 6 -8.94 -5.31 -33.96
CA ARG A 6 -10.03 -5.66 -33.04
C ARG A 6 -10.21 -4.65 -31.91
N LEU A 7 -9.45 -3.57 -31.91
CA LEU A 7 -9.47 -2.59 -30.83
C LEU A 7 -10.68 -1.67 -31.00
N LEU A 8 -11.62 -1.73 -30.05
CA LEU A 8 -12.82 -0.87 -30.05
C LEU A 8 -12.60 0.42 -29.27
N TRP A 9 -11.76 0.38 -28.24
CA TRP A 9 -11.42 1.50 -27.37
C TRP A 9 -10.07 1.25 -26.70
N HIS A 10 -9.32 2.31 -26.44
CA HIS A 10 -8.11 2.25 -25.61
C HIS A 10 -7.90 3.57 -24.88
N GLU A 11 -7.27 3.47 -23.71
CA GLU A 11 -6.70 4.60 -22.98
C GLU A 11 -5.27 4.24 -22.61
N VAL A 12 -4.37 5.21 -22.76
CA VAL A 12 -2.99 5.09 -22.29
C VAL A 12 -2.93 5.78 -20.94
N ARG A 13 -2.42 5.05 -19.93
CA ARG A 13 -2.14 5.58 -18.60
C ARG A 13 -0.66 5.46 -18.32
N THR A 14 -0.01 6.60 -18.14
CA THR A 14 1.43 6.73 -17.91
C THR A 14 1.72 6.82 -16.42
N PRO A 15 2.95 6.49 -15.98
CA PRO A 15 3.35 6.70 -14.59
C PRO A 15 3.21 8.17 -14.13
N ALA A 16 3.43 9.14 -15.02
CA ALA A 16 3.24 10.56 -14.72
C ALA A 16 1.77 10.89 -14.40
N GLU A 17 0.82 10.31 -15.13
CA GLU A 17 -0.62 10.47 -14.83
C GLU A 17 -1.00 9.79 -13.53
N VAL A 18 -0.44 8.61 -13.22
CA VAL A 18 -0.65 7.96 -11.92
C VAL A 18 -0.10 8.84 -10.80
N ALA A 19 1.08 9.43 -10.96
CA ALA A 19 1.65 10.34 -9.97
C ALA A 19 0.76 11.57 -9.76
N ALA A 20 0.26 12.18 -10.84
CA ALA A 20 -0.64 13.32 -10.77
C ALA A 20 -1.97 12.98 -10.07
N ASP A 21 -2.56 11.82 -10.38
CA ASP A 21 -3.87 11.44 -9.86
C ASP A 21 -3.86 10.91 -8.43
N THR A 22 -2.77 10.26 -8.02
CA THR A 22 -2.68 9.58 -6.72
C THR A 22 -1.74 10.26 -5.73
N GLY A 23 -0.90 11.19 -6.20
CA GLY A 23 0.17 11.79 -5.41
C GLY A 23 1.35 10.86 -5.11
N VAL A 24 1.35 9.63 -5.65
CA VAL A 24 2.45 8.68 -5.46
C VAL A 24 3.64 9.09 -6.34
N PRO A 25 4.85 9.28 -5.76
CA PRO A 25 6.03 9.64 -6.53
C PRO A 25 6.28 8.66 -7.69
N ASP A 26 6.60 9.20 -8.86
CA ASP A 26 6.91 8.46 -10.09
C ASP A 26 5.83 7.47 -10.55
N GLY A 27 4.60 7.56 -10.03
CA GLY A 27 3.53 6.61 -10.30
C GLY A 27 3.85 5.20 -9.81
N ALA A 28 4.73 5.10 -8.80
CA ALA A 28 5.24 3.83 -8.31
C ALA A 28 4.11 2.95 -7.73
N ILE A 29 4.18 1.65 -7.99
CA ILE A 29 3.25 0.67 -7.42
C ILE A 29 3.93 0.00 -6.23
N PRO A 30 3.35 0.07 -5.02
CA PRO A 30 3.94 -0.57 -3.86
C PRO A 30 4.02 -2.08 -4.07
N ALA A 31 5.20 -2.64 -3.87
CA ALA A 31 5.42 -4.07 -3.93
C ALA A 31 4.81 -4.78 -2.71
N PRO A 32 4.35 -6.03 -2.85
CA PRO A 32 3.96 -6.82 -1.69
C PRO A 32 5.15 -6.97 -0.72
N ALA A 33 4.87 -7.06 0.59
CA ALA A 33 5.93 -7.30 1.56
C ALA A 33 6.52 -8.70 1.36
N LEU A 34 7.85 -8.77 1.30
CA LEU A 34 8.59 -10.00 1.13
C LEU A 34 9.30 -10.33 2.44
N ALA A 35 8.87 -11.39 3.13
CA ALA A 35 9.47 -11.83 4.40
C ALA A 35 10.88 -12.44 4.26
N GLY A 36 11.37 -12.58 3.03
CA GLY A 36 12.71 -13.07 2.74
C GLY A 36 13.82 -12.14 3.24
N ALA A 37 15.07 -12.56 3.05
CA ALA A 37 16.27 -11.79 3.41
C ALA A 37 16.26 -11.27 4.86
N ALA A 38 15.93 -12.16 5.79
CA ALA A 38 15.80 -11.87 7.22
C ALA A 38 14.86 -10.69 7.54
N GLY A 39 13.79 -10.52 6.74
CA GLY A 39 12.80 -9.47 6.94
C GLY A 39 13.24 -8.07 6.50
N ARG A 40 14.41 -7.91 5.88
CA ARG A 40 14.91 -6.59 5.44
C ARG A 40 14.04 -5.90 4.37
N LEU A 41 13.15 -6.65 3.74
CA LEU A 41 12.26 -6.16 2.68
C LEU A 41 10.83 -5.91 3.20
N LEU A 42 10.62 -5.96 4.51
CA LEU A 42 9.34 -5.60 5.13
C LEU A 42 9.19 -4.08 5.19
N HIS A 43 7.96 -3.60 5.02
CA HIS A 43 7.62 -2.20 5.25
C HIS A 43 7.70 -1.86 6.75
N ALA A 44 7.98 -0.59 7.05
CA ALA A 44 7.95 -0.07 8.41
C ALA A 44 6.57 -0.27 9.06
N ALA A 45 6.57 -0.41 10.39
CA ALA A 45 5.35 -0.48 11.19
C ALA A 45 4.44 0.74 10.95
N ASN A 46 3.14 0.57 11.20
CA ASN A 46 2.16 1.63 11.01
C ASN A 46 2.28 2.77 12.05
N GLY A 47 2.93 2.52 13.18
CA GLY A 47 3.24 3.55 14.17
C GLY A 47 4.50 4.32 13.79
N THR A 48 4.49 5.63 14.05
CA THR A 48 5.67 6.48 13.87
C THR A 48 6.30 6.85 15.21
N ARG A 49 7.43 7.56 15.17
CA ARG A 49 8.03 8.14 16.38
C ARG A 49 7.21 9.29 16.97
N THR A 50 6.29 9.86 16.20
CA THR A 50 5.38 10.91 16.65
C THR A 50 4.12 10.26 17.18
N GLU A 51 3.80 10.51 18.44
CA GLU A 51 2.60 9.99 19.08
C GLU A 51 1.33 10.41 18.33
N GLY A 52 0.41 9.47 18.11
CA GLY A 52 -0.84 9.71 17.39
C GLY A 52 -0.70 9.84 15.86
N LEU A 53 0.52 9.79 15.31
CA LEU A 53 0.75 9.77 13.86
C LEU A 53 0.98 8.34 13.37
N PHE A 54 0.14 7.91 12.42
CA PHE A 54 0.16 6.59 11.82
C PHE A 54 0.34 6.65 10.30
N THR A 55 0.92 5.60 9.73
CA THR A 55 1.03 5.38 8.29
C THR A 55 0.13 4.22 7.87
N VAL A 56 -0.63 4.41 6.79
CA VAL A 56 -1.56 3.42 6.23
C VAL A 56 -1.38 3.26 4.73
N GLY A 57 -1.89 2.15 4.19
CA GLY A 57 -1.91 1.88 2.76
C GLY A 57 -0.70 1.08 2.27
N GLY A 58 -0.55 0.98 0.95
CA GLY A 58 0.38 0.03 0.32
C GLY A 58 1.87 0.27 0.60
N TRP A 59 2.25 1.47 1.05
CA TRP A 59 3.64 1.79 1.42
C TRP A 59 3.94 1.57 2.90
N SER A 60 2.95 1.15 3.68
CA SER A 60 3.06 0.85 5.11
C SER A 60 2.91 -0.65 5.32
N HIS A 61 3.29 -1.16 6.50
CA HIS A 61 2.96 -2.54 6.88
C HIS A 61 1.43 -2.80 6.67
N PRO A 62 1.03 -3.95 6.11
CA PRO A 62 1.82 -5.11 5.68
C PRO A 62 2.32 -5.08 4.21
N GLY A 63 2.31 -3.94 3.54
CA GLY A 63 2.93 -3.72 2.22
C GLY A 63 1.92 -3.52 1.09
N GLY A 64 2.39 -3.68 -0.16
CA GLY A 64 1.63 -3.37 -1.35
C GLY A 64 0.50 -4.33 -1.71
N GLY A 65 -0.42 -3.84 -2.54
CA GLY A 65 -1.60 -4.57 -3.01
C GLY A 65 -2.88 -4.19 -2.25
N LEU A 66 -4.03 -4.33 -2.93
CA LEU A 66 -5.35 -3.98 -2.37
C LEU A 66 -5.66 -4.67 -1.04
N PRO A 67 -5.39 -5.98 -0.85
CA PRO A 67 -5.67 -6.64 0.43
C PRO A 67 -4.87 -6.03 1.58
N HIS A 68 -3.58 -5.76 1.33
CA HIS A 68 -2.68 -5.23 2.35
C HIS A 68 -2.98 -3.76 2.67
N ALA A 69 -3.40 -2.97 1.69
CA ALA A 69 -3.88 -1.60 1.95
C ALA A 69 -5.10 -1.61 2.89
N GLY A 70 -6.05 -2.52 2.69
CA GLY A 70 -7.20 -2.69 3.59
C GLY A 70 -6.79 -3.15 4.99
N MET A 71 -5.91 -4.15 5.09
CA MET A 71 -5.39 -4.63 6.38
C MET A 71 -4.61 -3.54 7.13
N SER A 72 -3.80 -2.75 6.43
CA SER A 72 -3.06 -1.62 6.99
C SER A 72 -4.00 -0.61 7.68
N GLY A 73 -5.13 -0.30 7.03
CA GLY A 73 -6.17 0.54 7.60
C GLY A 73 -6.83 -0.09 8.84
N ALA A 74 -7.14 -1.39 8.80
CA ALA A 74 -7.73 -2.11 9.93
C ALA A 74 -6.78 -2.15 11.14
N LEU A 75 -5.47 -2.36 10.91
CA LEU A 75 -4.46 -2.36 11.96
C LEU A 75 -4.37 -0.99 12.65
N VAL A 76 -4.32 0.09 11.86
CA VAL A 76 -4.28 1.45 12.42
C VAL A 76 -5.58 1.81 13.14
N ALA A 77 -6.74 1.38 12.62
CA ALA A 77 -8.00 1.56 13.33
C ALA A 77 -7.98 0.88 14.72
N GLY A 78 -7.44 -0.35 14.81
CA GLY A 78 -7.24 -1.03 16.09
C GLY A 78 -6.26 -0.29 17.02
N LEU A 79 -5.13 0.19 16.51
CA LEU A 79 -4.17 0.99 17.29
C LEU A 79 -4.79 2.29 17.83
N VAL A 80 -5.66 2.94 17.04
CA VAL A 80 -6.35 4.18 17.44
C VAL A 80 -7.42 3.90 18.51
N VAL A 81 -8.16 2.80 18.41
CA VAL A 81 -9.30 2.50 19.28
C VAL A 81 -8.89 1.75 20.55
N GLU A 82 -7.99 0.78 20.42
CA GLU A 82 -7.59 -0.16 21.49
C GLU A 82 -6.21 0.19 22.09
N GLY A 83 -5.47 1.09 21.46
CA GLY A 83 -4.17 1.57 21.92
C GLY A 83 -2.97 0.76 21.42
N PRO A 84 -1.75 1.08 21.91
CA PRO A 84 -0.50 0.54 21.36
C PRO A 84 -0.31 -0.97 21.58
N GLU A 85 -1.05 -1.57 22.51
CA GLU A 85 -1.00 -3.01 22.79
C GLU A 85 -1.93 -3.83 21.88
N PHE A 86 -2.63 -3.21 20.93
CA PHE A 86 -3.45 -3.90 19.95
C PHE A 86 -2.63 -4.92 19.14
N ARG A 87 -3.15 -6.15 19.00
CA ARG A 87 -2.48 -7.26 18.28
C ARG A 87 -3.31 -7.86 17.14
N GLY A 88 -4.40 -7.22 16.75
CA GLY A 88 -5.37 -7.80 15.81
C GLY A 88 -6.52 -8.51 16.51
N SER A 89 -7.44 -9.06 15.71
CA SER A 89 -8.55 -9.89 16.18
C SER A 89 -8.02 -11.15 16.88
N GLN A 90 -8.56 -11.44 18.07
CA GLN A 90 -8.36 -12.71 18.79
C GLN A 90 -9.23 -13.83 18.21
#